data_AF-A0A925AFL1-F1
#
_entry.id   AF-A0A925AFL1-F1
#
_cell.length_a   1.000
_cell.length_b   1.000
_cell.length_c   1.000
_cell.angle_alpha   90.00
_cell.angle_beta   90.00
_cell.angle_gamma   90.00
#
_symmetry.space_group_name_H-M   'P 1'
#
loop_
_entity.id
_entity.type
_entity.pdbx_description
1 polymer ?
#
loop_
_entity_poly.entity_id
_entity_poly.type
_entity_poly.pdbx_seq_one_letter_code
_entity_poly.pdbx_strand_id
1 'polypeptide(L)'
;MSNHSRSTALVGAFALVLSWAQWNVCAEVPQRRAALWAGAREQPATTPSDQPTKPPTPAPTPPQTPPHTPAPTPAPQAPVPGLPAEPTPPPPAVPVAPLPMPPKPLEPPGKKALPPGTEVILILKEGNRVTGILVEELPDAIRVRIAGIETTFKSDMIERYEVMRPILERYEEMKRAIGEDPDGLATLAEWLRSREQHELALKEVNHLLKIDPNHTEGKRLKLLIEKQIELRSKARSSDPKAPAVRPAPANAAPKTPVQSFPLLTDSQINLLKVFEIDLDDPPRMTIKRSTVTRLIDENLGTPHIPVTQEGRDAIYRKTPAAILDLMFKLRARDLYAE
;
A
#
# COMPACT_ATOMS: atom_id res chain seq x y z
N MET A 1 30.15 -61.20 30.05
CA MET A 1 30.70 -60.01 29.36
C MET A 1 29.52 -59.26 28.77
N SER A 2 28.93 -58.34 29.54
CA SER A 2 27.73 -57.58 29.17
C SER A 2 28.08 -56.10 29.23
N ASN A 3 28.08 -55.45 28.08
CA ASN A 3 28.49 -54.06 27.96
C ASN A 3 27.24 -53.17 28.03
N HIS A 4 27.04 -52.49 29.16
CA HIS A 4 26.00 -51.48 29.34
C HIS A 4 26.55 -50.12 28.86
N SER A 5 26.13 -49.69 27.68
CA SER A 5 26.38 -48.33 27.18
C SER A 5 25.28 -47.41 27.72
N ARG A 6 25.64 -46.56 28.69
CA ARG A 6 24.77 -45.47 29.19
C ARG A 6 24.95 -44.26 28.27
N SER A 7 23.88 -43.92 27.55
CA SER A 7 23.80 -42.71 26.74
C SER A 7 23.30 -41.55 27.61
N THR A 8 24.18 -40.59 27.86
CA THR A 8 23.87 -39.34 28.57
C THR A 8 23.29 -38.34 27.58
N ALA A 9 21.97 -38.16 27.58
CA ALA A 9 21.32 -37.11 26.81
C ALA A 9 21.43 -35.78 27.59
N LEU A 10 22.26 -34.87 27.08
CA LEU A 10 22.38 -33.50 27.56
C LEU A 10 21.20 -32.69 27.02
N VAL A 11 20.39 -32.17 27.94
CA VAL A 11 19.27 -31.25 27.68
C VAL A 11 19.84 -29.89 27.29
N GLY A 12 19.77 -29.54 26.01
CA GLY A 12 20.05 -28.20 25.49
C GLY A 12 18.75 -27.46 25.20
N ALA A 13 18.16 -26.85 26.22
CA ALA A 13 17.05 -25.91 26.08
C ALA A 13 17.59 -24.57 25.54
N PHE A 14 17.65 -24.42 24.22
CA PHE A 14 17.89 -23.12 23.58
C PHE A 14 16.60 -22.29 23.65
N ALA A 15 16.57 -21.35 24.59
CA ALA A 15 15.55 -20.31 24.67
C ALA A 15 15.70 -19.35 23.50
N LEU A 16 14.98 -19.61 22.42
CA LEU A 16 14.83 -18.73 21.27
C LEU A 16 13.63 -17.82 21.50
N VAL A 17 13.80 -16.85 22.41
CA VAL A 17 12.88 -15.70 22.55
C VAL A 17 13.22 -14.71 21.43
N LEU A 18 12.75 -14.99 20.23
CA LEU A 18 12.80 -14.04 19.11
C LEU A 18 11.54 -13.18 19.15
N SER A 19 11.80 -11.90 19.37
CA SER A 19 10.87 -10.77 19.37
C SER A 19 9.99 -10.74 18.11
N TRP A 20 8.69 -11.00 18.28
CA TRP A 20 7.64 -10.81 17.27
C TRP A 20 7.22 -9.34 17.09
N ALA A 21 7.73 -8.41 17.92
CA ALA A 21 7.27 -7.02 17.95
C ALA A 21 7.80 -6.14 16.80
N GLN A 22 8.70 -6.63 15.96
CA GLN A 22 9.37 -5.80 14.93
C GLN A 22 8.73 -5.89 13.53
N TRP A 23 7.66 -6.68 13.32
CA TRP A 23 7.05 -6.86 11.99
C TRP A 23 5.85 -5.94 11.70
N ASN A 24 5.47 -5.06 12.63
CA ASN A 24 4.34 -4.14 12.48
C ASN A 24 4.68 -2.76 11.88
N VAL A 25 5.89 -2.54 11.35
CA VAL A 25 6.34 -1.17 10.96
C VAL A 25 6.22 -0.84 9.46
N CYS A 26 5.77 -1.76 8.59
CA CYS A 26 5.64 -1.46 7.14
C CYS A 26 4.21 -1.38 6.59
N ALA A 27 3.19 -1.20 7.44
CA ALA A 27 1.82 -0.90 7.00
C ALA A 27 1.32 0.39 7.65
N GLU A 28 2.01 1.50 7.40
CA GLU A 28 1.53 2.84 7.76
C GLU A 28 0.45 3.26 6.76
N VAL A 29 -0.76 2.73 6.98
CA VAL A 29 -2.00 3.22 6.38
C VAL A 29 -2.42 4.46 7.16
N PRO A 30 -2.69 5.61 6.52
CA PRO A 30 -3.16 6.79 7.24
C PRO A 30 -4.59 6.56 7.74
N GLN A 31 -4.73 6.22 9.02
CA GLN A 31 -5.99 6.31 9.75
C GLN A 31 -6.34 7.79 9.96
N ARG A 32 -7.10 8.38 9.04
CA ARG A 32 -7.97 9.52 9.33
C ARG A 32 -9.33 9.30 8.70
N ARG A 33 -10.37 9.54 9.51
CA ARG A 33 -11.83 9.49 9.24
C ARG A 33 -12.52 8.15 9.51
N ALA A 34 -12.89 7.95 10.78
CA ALA A 34 -14.10 7.21 11.15
C ALA A 34 -14.57 7.67 12.55
N ALA A 35 -14.93 8.95 12.67
CA ALA A 35 -15.69 9.47 13.80
C ALA A 35 -16.79 10.36 13.23
N LEU A 36 -17.93 9.74 12.91
CA LEU A 36 -19.26 10.34 12.72
C LEU A 36 -20.13 9.26 12.08
N TRP A 37 -20.85 8.49 12.90
CA TRP A 37 -22.18 7.93 12.62
C TRP A 37 -22.54 6.92 13.72
N ALA A 38 -23.08 7.44 14.82
CA ALA A 38 -23.90 6.67 15.74
C ALA A 38 -24.89 7.62 16.42
N GLY A 39 -26.19 7.42 16.18
CA GLY A 39 -27.24 7.97 17.03
C GLY A 39 -28.27 8.86 16.34
N ALA A 40 -29.12 8.28 15.48
CA ALA A 40 -30.45 8.83 15.23
C ALA A 40 -31.47 7.92 15.93
N ARG A 41 -31.80 8.26 17.18
CA ARG A 41 -32.93 7.70 17.93
C ARG A 41 -33.98 8.79 18.01
N GLU A 42 -35.19 8.45 17.56
CA GLU A 42 -36.40 9.26 17.69
C GLU A 42 -36.65 9.61 19.17
N GLN A 43 -36.93 10.88 19.45
CA GLN A 43 -37.70 11.28 20.64
C GLN A 43 -38.76 12.32 20.24
N PRO A 44 -39.96 12.24 20.83
CA PRO A 44 -41.11 13.07 20.49
C PRO A 44 -41.06 14.44 21.16
N ALA A 45 -41.85 15.36 20.59
CA ALA A 45 -42.00 16.75 20.97
C ALA A 45 -42.42 16.99 22.42
N THR A 46 -41.73 17.90 23.11
CA THR A 46 -42.26 18.71 24.21
C THR A 46 -41.75 20.16 24.10
N THR A 47 -42.61 21.06 24.57
CA THR A 47 -42.68 22.52 24.38
C THR A 47 -41.72 23.30 25.32
N PRO A 48 -41.73 24.67 25.39
CA PRO A 48 -40.52 25.49 25.40
C PRO A 48 -40.18 26.12 26.77
N SER A 49 -39.13 26.95 26.79
CA SER A 49 -38.62 27.81 27.88
C SER A 49 -37.53 27.19 28.75
N ASP A 50 -36.28 27.48 28.40
CA ASP A 50 -35.40 28.25 29.28
C ASP A 50 -34.20 28.79 28.48
N GLN A 51 -33.87 30.08 28.64
CA GLN A 51 -32.71 30.70 28.00
C GLN A 51 -31.43 30.25 28.73
N PRO A 52 -30.43 29.65 28.05
CA PRO A 52 -29.12 29.47 28.64
C PRO A 52 -28.33 30.78 28.58
N THR A 53 -28.02 31.32 29.76
CA THR A 53 -27.07 32.40 29.96
C THR A 53 -25.73 32.09 29.30
N LYS A 54 -25.27 33.05 28.49
CA LYS A 54 -23.99 33.07 27.78
C LYS A 54 -22.82 32.81 28.75
N PRO A 55 -21.99 31.78 28.57
CA PRO A 55 -20.81 31.57 29.41
C PRO A 55 -19.78 32.70 29.20
N PRO A 56 -19.04 33.09 30.25
CA PRO A 56 -18.07 34.16 30.19
C PRO A 56 -16.90 33.81 29.26
N THR A 57 -16.51 34.79 28.45
CA THR A 57 -15.34 34.75 27.57
C THR A 57 -14.07 34.46 28.40
N PRO A 58 -13.28 33.42 28.07
CA PRO A 58 -12.00 33.19 28.74
C PRO A 58 -10.99 34.28 28.38
N ALA A 59 -10.24 34.72 29.38
CA ALA A 59 -9.18 35.72 29.27
C ALA A 59 -8.05 35.26 28.32
N PRO A 60 -7.35 36.19 27.64
CA PRO A 60 -6.25 35.86 26.75
C PRO A 60 -5.09 35.22 27.52
N THR A 61 -4.71 34.01 27.10
CA THR A 61 -3.52 33.28 27.58
C THR A 61 -2.25 34.08 27.27
N PRO A 62 -1.32 34.24 28.24
CA PRO A 62 -0.04 34.91 27.99
C PRO A 62 0.82 34.10 27.00
N PRO A 63 1.71 34.78 26.25
CA PRO A 63 2.59 34.14 25.27
C PRO A 63 3.51 33.12 25.95
N GLN A 64 3.47 31.88 25.47
CA GLN A 64 4.38 30.83 25.92
C GLN A 64 5.79 31.13 25.40
N THR A 65 6.74 31.21 26.32
CA THR A 65 8.18 31.30 26.06
C THR A 65 8.63 30.05 25.29
N PRO A 66 9.44 30.19 24.22
CA PRO A 66 9.93 29.03 23.47
C PRO A 66 10.80 28.13 24.36
N PRO A 67 10.71 26.79 24.19
CA PRO A 67 11.52 25.84 24.93
C PRO A 67 13.00 25.98 24.53
N HIS A 68 13.86 26.06 25.54
CA HIS A 68 15.31 26.04 25.38
C HIS A 68 15.76 24.75 24.69
N THR A 69 16.41 24.89 23.53
CA THR A 69 17.12 23.80 22.85
C THR A 69 18.30 23.36 23.72
N PRO A 70 18.39 22.10 24.17
CA PRO A 70 19.57 21.60 24.84
C PRO A 70 20.75 21.53 23.86
N ALA A 71 21.92 21.94 24.34
CA ALA A 71 23.17 21.97 23.60
C ALA A 71 23.56 20.58 23.05
N PRO A 72 24.24 20.51 21.89
CA PRO A 72 24.67 19.25 21.28
C PRO A 72 25.68 18.53 22.16
N THR A 73 25.36 17.28 22.51
CA THR A 73 26.28 16.31 23.12
C THR A 73 27.51 16.10 22.22
N PRO A 74 28.74 16.18 22.75
CA PRO A 74 29.96 15.97 21.97
C PRO A 74 30.06 14.53 21.45
N ALA A 75 30.48 14.40 20.19
CA ALA A 75 30.68 13.13 19.50
C ALA A 75 31.76 12.27 20.17
N PRO A 76 31.58 10.93 20.25
CA PRO A 76 32.63 10.02 20.70
C PRO A 76 33.82 10.01 19.73
N GLN A 77 35.01 10.16 20.31
CA GLN A 77 36.30 10.17 19.61
C GLN A 77 36.57 8.83 18.91
N ALA A 78 37.06 8.91 17.68
CA ALA A 78 37.47 7.75 16.89
C ALA A 78 38.71 7.06 17.51
N PRO A 79 38.77 5.71 17.49
CA PRO A 79 39.97 4.98 17.89
C PRO A 79 41.12 5.17 16.89
N VAL A 80 42.32 5.22 17.47
CA VAL A 80 43.62 5.47 16.84
C VAL A 80 43.99 4.37 15.82
N PRO A 81 44.51 4.70 14.62
CA PRO A 81 45.06 3.73 13.67
C PRO A 81 46.38 3.12 14.19
N GLY A 82 46.38 1.82 14.47
CA GLY A 82 47.56 1.04 14.80
C GLY A 82 48.30 0.53 13.57
N LEU A 83 49.56 0.96 13.44
CA LEU A 83 50.77 0.31 12.92
C LEU A 83 50.73 -0.53 11.61
N PRO A 84 51.66 -0.28 10.66
CA PRO A 84 51.87 -1.12 9.48
C PRO A 84 52.52 -2.47 9.85
N ALA A 85 51.93 -3.57 9.39
CA ALA A 85 52.52 -4.90 9.45
C ALA A 85 53.65 -5.05 8.42
N GLU A 86 54.73 -5.72 8.83
CA GLU A 86 55.92 -6.05 8.05
C GLU A 86 55.63 -6.81 6.75
N PRO A 87 56.44 -6.61 5.70
CA PRO A 87 56.37 -7.40 4.47
C PRO A 87 56.96 -8.80 4.68
N THR A 88 56.10 -9.82 4.57
CA THR A 88 56.50 -11.24 4.53
C THR A 88 57.32 -11.53 3.26
N PRO A 89 58.46 -12.25 3.35
CA PRO A 89 59.26 -12.61 2.18
C PRO A 89 58.54 -13.61 1.25
N PRO A 90 58.82 -13.56 -0.07
CA PRO A 90 58.21 -14.45 -1.05
C PRO A 90 58.68 -15.91 -0.87
N PRO A 91 57.79 -16.91 -1.00
CA PRO A 91 58.17 -18.30 -0.99
C PRO A 91 58.97 -18.71 -2.25
N PRO A 92 59.84 -19.74 -2.14
CA PRO A 92 60.68 -20.21 -3.24
C PRO A 92 59.86 -20.80 -4.40
N ALA A 93 60.35 -20.55 -5.62
CA ALA A 93 59.75 -20.97 -6.87
C ALA A 93 59.61 -22.50 -6.95
N VAL A 94 58.36 -22.96 -7.06
CA VAL A 94 58.01 -24.35 -7.33
C VAL A 94 58.12 -24.59 -8.85
N PRO A 95 58.74 -25.69 -9.31
CA PRO A 95 58.86 -26.02 -10.73
C PRO A 95 57.48 -26.18 -11.39
N VAL A 96 57.28 -25.47 -12.50
CA VAL A 96 56.07 -25.46 -13.31
C VAL A 96 55.91 -26.80 -14.03
N ALA A 97 54.94 -27.60 -13.57
CA ALA A 97 54.48 -28.78 -14.28
C ALA A 97 53.70 -28.38 -15.55
N PRO A 98 53.76 -29.18 -16.64
CA PRO A 98 53.06 -28.90 -17.89
C PRO A 98 51.56 -28.72 -17.69
N LEU A 99 51.02 -27.66 -18.28
CA LEU A 99 49.62 -27.22 -18.14
C LEU A 99 48.66 -28.35 -18.54
N PRO A 100 47.85 -28.89 -17.61
CA PRO A 100 46.73 -29.74 -17.96
C PRO A 100 45.72 -28.94 -18.79
N MET A 101 45.11 -29.61 -19.77
CA MET A 101 44.04 -29.06 -20.60
C MET A 101 43.03 -28.30 -19.72
N PRO A 102 42.47 -27.16 -20.18
CA PRO A 102 41.55 -26.37 -19.39
C PRO A 102 40.44 -27.29 -18.87
N PRO A 103 40.29 -27.41 -17.53
CA PRO A 103 39.23 -28.23 -16.96
C PRO A 103 37.92 -27.69 -17.53
N LYS A 104 37.10 -28.61 -18.04
CA LYS A 104 35.71 -28.35 -18.42
C LYS A 104 35.10 -27.50 -17.31
N PRO A 105 34.52 -26.32 -17.60
CA PRO A 105 34.02 -25.41 -16.57
C PRO A 105 33.21 -26.21 -15.56
N LEU A 106 33.75 -26.31 -14.34
CA LEU A 106 33.09 -26.97 -13.23
C LEU A 106 31.79 -26.20 -13.03
N GLU A 107 30.66 -26.83 -13.41
CA GLU A 107 29.34 -26.30 -13.10
C GLU A 107 29.34 -25.99 -11.59
N PRO A 108 29.02 -24.75 -11.19
CA PRO A 108 29.05 -24.37 -9.79
C PRO A 108 28.16 -25.33 -9.01
N PRO A 109 28.65 -25.89 -7.88
CA PRO A 109 27.98 -26.98 -7.19
C PRO A 109 26.53 -26.63 -6.85
N GLY A 110 25.61 -27.25 -7.59
CA GLY A 110 24.25 -27.61 -7.23
C GLY A 110 23.45 -26.60 -6.41
N LYS A 111 23.17 -25.40 -6.94
CA LYS A 111 21.99 -24.66 -6.49
C LYS A 111 20.76 -25.50 -6.81
N LYS A 112 20.15 -26.12 -5.79
CA LYS A 112 18.86 -26.78 -5.96
C LYS A 112 17.86 -25.71 -6.42
N ALA A 113 17.36 -25.86 -7.65
CA ALA A 113 16.31 -24.99 -8.16
C ALA A 113 15.15 -24.98 -7.16
N LEU A 114 14.79 -23.79 -6.70
CA LEU A 114 13.70 -23.63 -5.74
C LEU A 114 12.37 -23.95 -6.42
N PRO A 115 11.45 -24.64 -5.73
CA PRO A 115 10.16 -24.93 -6.32
C PRO A 115 9.40 -23.62 -6.58
N PRO A 116 8.77 -23.47 -7.76
CA PRO A 116 7.96 -22.30 -8.07
C PRO A 116 6.80 -22.20 -7.07
N GLY A 117 6.42 -20.98 -6.70
CA GLY A 117 5.40 -20.72 -5.68
C GLY A 117 5.94 -20.50 -4.27
N THR A 118 7.26 -20.57 -4.07
CA THR A 118 7.90 -20.31 -2.77
C THR A 118 8.01 -18.81 -2.51
N GLU A 119 7.63 -18.33 -1.31
CA GLU A 119 7.78 -16.92 -0.93
C GLU A 119 9.26 -16.63 -0.64
N VAL A 120 9.80 -15.57 -1.24
CA VAL A 120 11.20 -15.16 -1.11
C VAL A 120 11.28 -13.68 -0.71
N ILE A 121 12.26 -13.34 0.11
CA ILE A 121 12.63 -11.96 0.42
C ILE A 121 13.92 -11.66 -0.33
N LEU A 122 13.86 -10.79 -1.32
CA LEU A 122 15.02 -10.26 -2.01
C LEU A 122 15.59 -9.10 -1.21
N ILE A 123 16.89 -9.14 -0.91
CA ILE A 123 17.66 -8.03 -0.37
C ILE A 123 18.48 -7.47 -1.52
N LEU A 124 18.13 -6.28 -1.98
CA LEU A 124 18.81 -5.59 -3.07
C LEU A 124 20.08 -4.91 -2.57
N LYS A 125 21.05 -4.69 -3.46
CA LYS A 125 22.32 -4.00 -3.12
C LYS A 125 22.14 -2.58 -2.59
N GLU A 126 21.00 -1.95 -2.89
CA GLU A 126 20.61 -0.64 -2.36
C GLU A 126 20.09 -0.70 -0.91
N GLY A 127 19.97 -1.89 -0.31
CA GLY A 127 19.40 -2.12 1.01
C GLY A 127 17.88 -2.31 1.01
N ASN A 128 17.22 -2.13 -0.13
CA ASN A 128 15.78 -2.33 -0.30
C ASN A 128 15.41 -3.81 -0.15
N ARG A 129 14.29 -4.07 0.55
CA ARG A 129 13.75 -5.42 0.75
C ARG A 129 12.47 -5.59 -0.05
N VAL A 130 12.41 -6.65 -0.85
CA VAL A 130 11.27 -6.96 -1.70
C VAL A 130 10.77 -8.37 -1.39
N THR A 131 9.54 -8.49 -0.93
CA THR A 131 8.90 -9.78 -0.66
C THR A 131 7.96 -10.16 -1.80
N GLY A 132 8.05 -11.40 -2.27
CA GLY A 132 7.11 -11.90 -3.28
C GLY A 132 7.21 -13.40 -3.50
N ILE A 133 6.44 -13.90 -4.45
CA ILE A 133 6.38 -15.34 -4.77
C ILE A 133 7.34 -15.62 -5.93
N LEU A 134 8.27 -16.55 -5.76
CA LEU A 134 9.19 -17.00 -6.81
C LEU A 134 8.38 -17.66 -7.93
N VAL A 135 8.42 -17.08 -9.12
CA VAL A 135 7.80 -17.64 -10.33
C VAL A 135 8.80 -18.52 -11.06
N GLU A 136 10.01 -18.01 -11.28
CA GLU A 136 11.06 -18.66 -12.05
C GLU A 136 12.44 -18.12 -11.63
N GLU A 137 13.42 -19.01 -11.52
CA GLU A 137 14.84 -18.65 -11.32
C GLU A 137 15.55 -18.78 -12.68
N LEU A 138 16.04 -17.65 -13.22
CA LEU A 138 16.80 -17.58 -14.47
C LEU A 138 18.31 -17.54 -14.15
N PRO A 139 19.19 -17.83 -15.11
CA PRO A 139 20.64 -17.82 -14.86
C PRO A 139 21.20 -16.46 -14.41
N ASP A 140 20.63 -15.36 -14.90
CA ASP A 140 21.07 -13.98 -14.67
C ASP A 140 20.00 -13.09 -14.02
N ALA A 141 18.84 -13.66 -13.67
CA ALA A 141 17.72 -12.93 -13.09
C ALA A 141 16.81 -13.83 -12.24
N ILE A 142 16.00 -13.21 -11.39
CA ILE A 142 14.94 -13.89 -10.62
C ILE A 142 13.61 -13.22 -10.97
N ARG A 143 12.63 -14.01 -11.39
CA ARG A 143 11.27 -13.52 -11.64
C ARG A 143 10.40 -13.78 -10.42
N VAL A 144 9.93 -12.69 -9.81
CA VAL A 144 9.11 -12.71 -8.60
C VAL A 144 7.77 -12.04 -8.88
N ARG A 145 6.68 -12.61 -8.39
CA ARG A 145 5.35 -11.99 -8.43
C ARG A 145 5.13 -11.17 -7.16
N ILE A 146 4.90 -9.86 -7.34
CA ILE A 146 4.66 -8.89 -6.27
C ILE A 146 3.30 -8.28 -6.52
N ALA A 147 2.36 -8.45 -5.57
CA ALA A 147 0.99 -7.94 -5.71
C ALA A 147 0.33 -8.28 -7.06
N GLY A 148 0.55 -9.51 -7.56
CA GLY A 148 0.03 -9.96 -8.85
C GLY A 148 0.85 -9.57 -10.09
N ILE A 149 1.85 -8.70 -9.96
CA ILE A 149 2.70 -8.24 -11.07
C ILE A 149 3.98 -9.06 -11.12
N GLU A 150 4.26 -9.69 -12.26
CA GLU A 150 5.52 -10.41 -12.48
C GLU A 150 6.65 -9.42 -12.76
N THR A 151 7.59 -9.34 -11.81
CA THR A 151 8.72 -8.43 -11.86
C THR A 151 10.01 -9.24 -11.96
N THR A 152 10.88 -8.87 -12.89
CA THR A 152 12.16 -9.55 -13.08
C THR A 152 13.27 -8.71 -12.47
N PHE A 153 14.02 -9.28 -11.53
CA PHE A 153 15.18 -8.65 -10.90
C PHE A 153 16.44 -9.30 -11.45
N LYS A 154 17.36 -8.50 -11.99
CA LYS A 154 18.66 -9.00 -12.44
C LYS A 154 19.53 -9.38 -11.25
N SER A 155 20.34 -10.42 -11.39
CA SER A 155 21.23 -10.93 -10.33
C SER A 155 22.29 -9.90 -9.89
N ASP A 156 22.61 -8.92 -10.75
CA ASP A 156 23.52 -7.82 -10.42
C ASP A 156 22.94 -6.83 -9.41
N MET A 157 21.61 -6.72 -9.30
CA MET A 157 20.90 -5.87 -8.34
C MET A 157 20.66 -6.57 -6.99
N ILE A 158 20.73 -7.90 -6.96
CA ILE A 158 20.41 -8.71 -5.78
C ILE A 158 21.70 -8.91 -4.97
N GLU A 159 21.67 -8.54 -3.69
CA GLU A 159 22.76 -8.84 -2.76
C GLU A 159 22.64 -10.29 -2.26
N ARG A 160 21.46 -10.65 -1.76
CA ARG A 160 21.09 -12.01 -1.37
C ARG A 160 19.58 -12.16 -1.40
N TYR A 161 19.09 -13.39 -1.36
CA TYR A 161 17.67 -13.65 -1.14
C TYR A 161 17.50 -14.69 -0.04
N GLU A 162 16.41 -14.57 0.69
CA GLU A 162 16.05 -15.46 1.80
C GLU A 162 14.77 -16.20 1.42
N VAL A 163 14.83 -17.53 1.48
CA VAL A 163 13.68 -18.39 1.21
C VAL A 163 12.84 -18.45 2.47
N MET A 164 11.58 -18.04 2.37
CA MET A 164 10.66 -18.11 3.50
C MET A 164 10.09 -19.52 3.65
N ARG A 165 9.68 -19.83 4.89
CA ARG A 165 8.93 -21.05 5.17
C ARG A 165 7.60 -21.06 4.39
N PRO A 166 7.12 -22.25 3.95
CA PRO A 166 5.84 -22.38 3.28
C PRO A 166 4.71 -21.67 4.03
N ILE A 167 3.77 -21.09 3.27
CA ILE A 167 2.66 -20.32 3.83
C ILE A 167 1.83 -21.17 4.80
N LEU A 168 1.63 -22.45 4.48
CA LEU A 168 0.86 -23.38 5.32
C LEU A 168 1.51 -23.60 6.68
N GLU A 169 2.83 -23.79 6.75
CA GLU A 169 3.52 -23.98 8.04
C GLU A 169 3.40 -22.73 8.92
N ARG A 170 3.62 -21.54 8.34
CA ARG A 170 3.45 -20.27 9.06
C ARG A 170 2.01 -20.05 9.52
N TYR A 171 1.04 -20.41 8.68
CA TYR A 171 -0.38 -20.36 9.03
C TYR A 171 -0.69 -21.23 10.25
N GLU A 172 -0.23 -22.49 10.30
CA GLU A 172 -0.44 -23.38 11.44
C GLU A 172 0.24 -22.87 12.71
N GLU A 173 1.45 -22.30 12.59
CA GLU A 173 2.15 -21.67 13.71
C GLU A 173 1.39 -20.45 14.25
N MET A 174 0.95 -19.55 13.38
CA MET A 174 0.15 -18.38 13.75
C MET A 174 -1.17 -18.79 14.38
N LYS A 175 -1.87 -19.76 13.78
CA LYS A 175 -3.13 -20.29 14.30
C LYS A 175 -2.96 -20.89 15.70
N ARG A 176 -1.89 -21.67 15.91
CA ARG A 176 -1.56 -22.22 17.23
C ARG A 176 -1.26 -21.13 18.26
N ALA A 177 -0.57 -20.07 17.85
CA ALA A 177 -0.21 -18.96 18.74
C ALA A 177 -1.43 -18.10 19.11
N ILE A 178 -2.35 -17.88 18.16
CA ILE A 178 -3.56 -17.08 18.34
C ILE A 178 -4.63 -17.81 19.18
N GLY A 179 -4.80 -19.11 18.95
CA GLY A 179 -5.87 -19.88 19.61
C GLY A 179 -7.26 -19.53 19.06
N GLU A 180 -8.23 -19.36 19.96
CA GLU A 180 -9.64 -19.05 19.63
C GLU A 180 -10.01 -17.57 19.82
N ASP A 181 -9.01 -16.69 19.92
CA ASP A 181 -9.22 -15.25 20.08
C ASP A 181 -9.85 -14.62 18.81
N PRO A 182 -11.02 -13.96 18.89
CA PRO A 182 -11.71 -13.40 17.73
C PRO A 182 -10.87 -12.35 16.95
N ASP A 183 -10.22 -11.42 17.66
CA ASP A 183 -9.43 -10.36 17.04
C ASP A 183 -8.17 -10.93 16.35
N GLY A 184 -7.51 -11.90 17.00
CA GLY A 184 -6.41 -12.63 16.41
C GLY A 184 -6.81 -13.41 15.15
N LEU A 185 -7.96 -14.07 15.15
CA LEU A 185 -8.48 -14.78 13.96
C LEU A 185 -8.80 -13.82 12.81
N ALA A 186 -9.33 -12.63 13.10
CA ALA A 186 -9.52 -11.59 12.09
C ALA A 186 -8.18 -11.14 11.47
N THR A 187 -7.15 -10.96 12.30
CA THR A 187 -5.79 -10.64 11.86
C THR A 187 -5.17 -11.75 11.00
N LEU A 188 -5.38 -13.02 11.39
CA LEU A 188 -4.94 -14.19 10.61
C LEU A 188 -5.62 -14.26 9.24
N ALA A 189 -6.93 -14.00 9.18
CA ALA A 189 -7.68 -13.97 7.93
C ALA A 189 -7.18 -12.86 6.99
N GLU A 190 -6.90 -11.67 7.52
CA GLU A 190 -6.32 -10.56 6.76
C GLU A 190 -4.92 -10.92 6.22
N TRP A 191 -4.08 -11.55 7.05
CA TRP A 191 -2.76 -12.05 6.65
C TRP A 191 -2.87 -13.07 5.50
N LEU A 192 -3.84 -14.01 5.56
CA LEU A 192 -4.10 -14.98 4.49
C LEU A 192 -4.61 -14.31 3.20
N ARG A 193 -5.50 -13.31 3.32
CA ARG A 193 -6.02 -12.53 2.19
C ARG A 193 -4.91 -11.82 1.44
N SER A 194 -3.98 -11.17 2.17
CA SER A 194 -2.84 -10.46 1.57
C SER A 194 -1.91 -11.38 0.74
N ARG A 195 -1.95 -12.69 1.00
CA ARG A 195 -1.16 -13.74 0.30
C ARG A 195 -1.97 -14.53 -0.73
N GLU A 196 -3.12 -13.98 -1.13
CA GLU A 196 -4.06 -14.58 -2.08
C GLU A 196 -4.62 -15.95 -1.67
N GLN A 197 -4.51 -16.33 -0.39
CA GLN A 197 -5.04 -17.58 0.16
C GLN A 197 -6.52 -17.43 0.58
N HIS A 198 -7.35 -16.97 -0.36
CA HIS A 198 -8.74 -16.58 -0.11
C HIS A 198 -9.61 -17.72 0.46
N GLU A 199 -9.38 -18.97 0.04
CA GLU A 199 -10.13 -20.13 0.53
C GLU A 199 -9.85 -20.42 2.01
N LEU A 200 -8.58 -20.32 2.44
CA LEU A 200 -8.20 -20.47 3.83
C LEU A 200 -8.69 -19.28 4.65
N ALA A 201 -8.53 -18.06 4.13
CA ALA A 201 -9.02 -16.86 4.78
C ALA A 201 -10.54 -16.95 5.06
N LEU A 202 -11.33 -17.42 4.09
CA LEU A 202 -12.78 -17.61 4.25
C LEU A 202 -13.13 -18.66 5.31
N LYS A 203 -12.35 -19.74 5.42
CA LYS A 203 -12.53 -20.75 6.47
C LYS A 203 -12.32 -20.13 7.86
N GLU A 204 -11.26 -19.36 8.06
CA GLU A 204 -10.98 -18.72 9.34
C GLU A 204 -11.98 -17.62 9.68
N VAL A 205 -12.42 -16.80 8.72
CA VAL A 205 -13.49 -15.81 8.97
C VAL A 205 -14.82 -16.48 9.32
N ASN A 206 -15.15 -17.61 8.69
CA ASN A 206 -16.35 -18.36 9.06
C ASN A 206 -16.21 -19.01 10.45
N HIS A 207 -15.00 -19.40 10.86
CA HIS A 207 -14.75 -19.88 12.22
C HIS A 207 -14.89 -18.75 13.24
N LEU A 208 -14.29 -17.59 12.96
CA LEU A 208 -14.45 -16.36 13.73
C LEU A 208 -15.93 -16.02 13.96
N LEU A 209 -16.74 -15.98 12.89
CA LEU A 209 -18.16 -15.63 12.98
C LEU A 209 -19.03 -16.71 13.66
N LYS A 210 -18.53 -17.93 13.85
CA LYS A 210 -19.17 -18.94 14.69
C LYS A 210 -18.92 -18.67 16.18
N ILE A 211 -17.73 -18.19 16.53
CA ILE A 211 -17.36 -17.83 17.90
C ILE A 211 -18.05 -16.52 18.30
N ASP A 212 -17.90 -15.48 17.47
CA ASP A 212 -18.55 -14.18 17.65
C ASP A 212 -19.35 -13.76 16.40
N PRO A 213 -20.68 -14.04 16.38
CA PRO A 213 -21.55 -13.64 15.28
C PRO A 213 -21.71 -12.13 15.11
N ASN A 214 -21.33 -11.30 16.08
CA ASN A 214 -21.49 -9.85 16.05
C ASN A 214 -20.21 -9.08 15.70
N HIS A 215 -19.11 -9.79 15.45
CA HIS A 215 -17.84 -9.20 15.05
C HIS A 215 -17.98 -8.37 13.75
N THR A 216 -17.80 -7.06 13.84
CA THR A 216 -17.99 -6.12 12.72
C THR A 216 -16.96 -6.36 11.61
N GLU A 217 -15.68 -6.45 11.96
CA GLU A 217 -14.60 -6.69 10.99
C GLU A 217 -14.71 -8.07 10.32
N GLY A 218 -15.07 -9.13 11.05
CA GLY A 218 -15.29 -10.46 10.48
C GLY A 218 -16.37 -10.45 9.38
N LYS A 219 -17.50 -9.76 9.59
CA LYS A 219 -18.56 -9.61 8.57
C LYS A 219 -18.06 -8.86 7.34
N ARG A 220 -17.32 -7.77 7.55
CA ARG A 220 -16.72 -6.99 6.47
C ARG A 220 -15.71 -7.82 5.66
N LEU A 221 -14.81 -8.52 6.34
CA LEU A 221 -13.79 -9.37 5.72
C LEU A 221 -14.42 -10.49 4.90
N LYS A 222 -15.47 -11.14 5.43
CA LYS A 222 -16.22 -12.18 4.71
C LYS A 222 -16.70 -11.69 3.36
N LEU A 223 -17.40 -10.55 3.34
CA LEU A 223 -17.92 -9.95 2.11
C LEU A 223 -16.81 -9.65 1.11
N LEU A 224 -15.69 -9.07 1.55
CA LEU A 224 -14.55 -8.75 0.69
C LEU A 224 -13.92 -10.02 0.08
N ILE A 225 -13.67 -11.04 0.90
CA ILE A 225 -13.05 -12.29 0.46
C ILE A 225 -13.97 -13.04 -0.52
N GLU A 226 -15.27 -13.13 -0.24
CA GLU A 226 -16.24 -13.75 -1.15
C GLU A 226 -16.27 -13.05 -2.51
N LYS A 227 -16.24 -11.71 -2.53
CA LYS A 227 -16.19 -10.93 -3.78
C LYS A 227 -14.90 -11.15 -4.55
N GLN A 228 -13.76 -11.28 -3.86
CA GLN A 228 -12.49 -11.60 -4.52
C GLN A 228 -12.50 -13.01 -5.15
N ILE A 229 -13.06 -13.99 -4.45
CA ILE A 229 -13.24 -15.36 -4.99
C ILE A 229 -14.16 -15.33 -6.22
N GLU A 230 -15.26 -14.58 -6.15
CA GLU A 230 -16.21 -14.39 -7.27
C GLU A 230 -15.53 -13.76 -8.50
N LEU A 231 -14.74 -12.69 -8.31
CA LEU A 231 -14.03 -12.04 -9.41
C LEU A 231 -12.96 -12.95 -10.01
N ARG A 232 -12.24 -13.71 -9.18
CA ARG A 232 -11.21 -14.65 -9.64
C ARG A 232 -11.81 -15.83 -10.41
N SER A 233 -12.95 -16.35 -9.97
CA SER A 233 -13.64 -17.43 -10.66
C SER A 233 -14.20 -16.95 -12.00
N LYS A 234 -14.77 -15.74 -12.06
CA LYS A 234 -15.18 -15.07 -13.31
C LYS A 234 -14.01 -14.84 -14.26
N ALA A 235 -12.88 -14.35 -13.76
CA ALA A 235 -11.67 -14.16 -14.58
C ALA A 235 -11.19 -15.48 -15.20
N ARG A 236 -11.19 -16.57 -14.42
CA ARG A 236 -10.81 -17.91 -14.90
C ARG A 236 -11.79 -18.50 -15.90
N SER A 237 -13.10 -18.25 -15.76
CA SER A 237 -14.09 -18.73 -16.73
C SER A 237 -14.15 -17.89 -18.00
N SER A 238 -13.73 -16.62 -17.93
CA SER A 238 -13.63 -15.73 -19.08
C SER A 238 -12.34 -15.92 -19.90
N ASP A 239 -11.38 -16.71 -19.41
CA ASP A 239 -10.13 -16.97 -20.10
C ASP A 239 -10.43 -17.81 -21.37
N PRO A 240 -10.27 -17.27 -22.60
CA PRO A 240 -10.59 -17.96 -23.84
C PRO A 240 -9.49 -18.98 -24.15
N LYS A 241 -9.32 -19.96 -23.27
CA LYS A 241 -8.42 -21.10 -23.45
C LYS A 241 -9.13 -22.25 -24.17
N ALA A 242 -9.82 -21.91 -25.26
CA ALA A 242 -9.76 -22.78 -26.42
C ALA A 242 -8.50 -22.35 -27.17
N PRO A 243 -7.60 -23.26 -27.58
CA PRO A 243 -6.55 -22.89 -28.50
C PRO A 243 -7.27 -22.33 -29.73
N ALA A 244 -7.23 -21.02 -29.92
CA ALA A 244 -7.35 -20.45 -31.24
C ALA A 244 -6.19 -21.09 -32.00
N VAL A 245 -6.48 -22.21 -32.66
CA VAL A 245 -5.75 -22.69 -33.82
C VAL A 245 -5.62 -21.44 -34.66
N ARG A 246 -4.46 -20.82 -34.60
CA ARG A 246 -4.14 -19.61 -35.33
C ARG A 246 -4.32 -20.03 -36.79
N PRO A 247 -5.42 -19.66 -37.49
CA PRO A 247 -5.47 -19.96 -38.90
C PRO A 247 -4.26 -19.24 -39.49
N ALA A 248 -3.50 -19.96 -40.31
CA ALA A 248 -2.38 -19.38 -41.05
C ALA A 248 -2.83 -18.04 -41.66
N PRO A 249 -1.97 -17.00 -41.66
CA PRO A 249 -2.35 -15.66 -42.12
C PRO A 249 -2.61 -15.68 -43.63
N ALA A 250 -3.81 -16.11 -44.02
CA ALA A 250 -4.34 -15.98 -45.36
C ALA A 250 -5.33 -14.81 -45.33
N ASN A 251 -4.90 -13.69 -45.92
CA ASN A 251 -5.64 -12.45 -46.10
C ASN A 251 -6.12 -11.76 -44.83
N ALA A 252 -5.37 -10.72 -44.44
CA ALA A 252 -5.81 -9.69 -43.52
C ALA A 252 -7.12 -9.07 -44.05
N ALA A 253 -8.25 -9.53 -43.51
CA ALA A 253 -9.50 -8.80 -43.61
C ALA A 253 -9.28 -7.40 -43.00
N PRO A 254 -9.85 -6.34 -43.60
CA PRO A 254 -9.74 -4.99 -43.07
C PRO A 254 -10.24 -4.99 -41.63
N LYS A 255 -9.38 -4.59 -40.69
CA LYS A 255 -9.74 -4.40 -39.29
C LYS A 255 -10.98 -3.51 -39.27
N THR A 256 -12.09 -4.04 -38.77
CA THR A 256 -13.28 -3.24 -38.46
C THR A 256 -12.78 -2.03 -37.67
N PRO A 257 -13.04 -0.79 -38.10
CA PRO A 257 -12.58 0.38 -37.38
C PRO A 257 -13.09 0.23 -35.96
N VAL A 258 -12.17 0.14 -35.00
CA VAL A 258 -12.49 0.19 -33.58
C VAL A 258 -13.33 1.45 -33.45
N GLN A 259 -14.61 1.31 -33.09
CA GLN A 259 -15.49 2.46 -32.91
C GLN A 259 -14.74 3.41 -31.99
N SER A 260 -14.40 4.60 -32.51
CA SER A 260 -13.63 5.56 -31.76
C SER A 260 -14.43 5.85 -30.51
N PHE A 261 -13.96 5.38 -29.36
CA PHE A 261 -14.58 5.68 -28.10
C PHE A 261 -14.62 7.22 -28.03
N PRO A 262 -15.79 7.84 -27.84
CA PRO A 262 -15.87 9.29 -27.82
C PRO A 262 -14.98 9.79 -26.67
N LEU A 263 -13.82 10.33 -27.02
CA LEU A 263 -12.92 10.91 -26.04
C LEU A 263 -13.61 12.14 -25.47
N LEU A 264 -13.49 12.31 -24.15
CA LEU A 264 -14.05 13.48 -23.50
C LEU A 264 -13.39 14.73 -24.07
N THR A 265 -14.19 15.74 -24.40
CA THR A 265 -13.67 17.05 -24.78
C THR A 265 -13.06 17.74 -23.56
N ASP A 266 -12.14 18.68 -23.76
CA ASP A 266 -11.54 19.44 -22.66
C ASP A 266 -12.60 20.11 -21.76
N SER A 267 -13.71 20.56 -22.35
CA SER A 267 -14.86 21.12 -21.61
C SER A 267 -15.55 20.09 -20.71
N GLN A 268 -15.71 18.84 -21.18
CA GLN A 268 -16.29 17.75 -20.38
C GLN A 268 -15.34 17.35 -19.24
N ILE A 269 -14.03 17.34 -19.51
CA ILE A 269 -13.01 17.07 -18.48
C ILE A 269 -13.02 18.16 -17.41
N ASN A 270 -13.09 19.44 -17.80
CA ASN A 270 -13.16 20.56 -16.86
C ASN A 270 -14.43 20.50 -16.00
N LEU A 271 -15.57 20.15 -16.61
CA LEU A 271 -16.82 19.97 -15.87
C LEU A 271 -16.69 18.85 -14.82
N LEU A 272 -16.11 17.71 -15.18
CA LEU A 272 -15.89 16.62 -14.21
C LEU A 272 -14.98 17.08 -13.06
N LYS A 273 -13.87 17.77 -13.37
CA LYS A 273 -12.97 18.33 -12.35
C LYS A 273 -13.70 19.27 -11.40
N VAL A 274 -14.55 20.16 -11.91
CA VAL A 274 -15.32 21.11 -11.09
C VAL A 274 -16.21 20.37 -10.07
N PHE A 275 -16.80 19.23 -10.43
CA PHE A 275 -17.64 18.44 -9.53
C PHE A 275 -16.86 17.57 -8.53
N GLU A 276 -15.57 17.32 -8.77
CA GLU A 276 -14.71 16.55 -7.86
C GLU A 276 -13.97 17.43 -6.85
N ILE A 277 -13.97 18.75 -7.01
CA ILE A 277 -13.26 19.68 -6.12
C ILE A 277 -13.96 19.75 -4.76
N ASP A 278 -13.19 19.47 -3.71
CA ASP A 278 -13.55 19.80 -2.33
C ASP A 278 -13.26 21.30 -2.08
N LEU A 279 -14.29 22.05 -1.68
CA LEU A 279 -14.16 23.50 -1.44
C LEU A 279 -13.47 23.83 -0.12
N ASP A 280 -13.38 22.88 0.82
CA ASP A 280 -12.67 23.04 2.09
C ASP A 280 -11.14 22.90 1.93
N ASP A 281 -10.67 22.19 0.89
CA ASP A 281 -9.26 22.04 0.53
C ASP A 281 -9.05 22.17 -1.00
N PRO A 282 -9.25 23.38 -1.56
CA PRO A 282 -9.29 23.55 -3.00
C PRO A 282 -7.88 23.49 -3.62
N PRO A 283 -7.70 22.79 -4.76
CA PRO A 283 -6.43 22.80 -5.48
C PRO A 283 -6.14 24.20 -6.06
N ARG A 284 -4.88 24.46 -6.42
CA ARG A 284 -4.50 25.70 -7.09
C ARG A 284 -5.21 25.81 -8.45
N MET A 285 -6.15 26.75 -8.56
CA MET A 285 -6.93 27.00 -9.77
C MET A 285 -6.95 28.49 -10.12
N THR A 286 -7.18 28.80 -11.40
CA THR A 286 -7.29 30.17 -11.89
C THR A 286 -8.59 30.32 -12.68
N ILE A 287 -9.43 31.28 -12.30
CA ILE A 287 -10.65 31.62 -13.02
C ILE A 287 -10.38 32.94 -13.76
N LYS A 288 -10.64 32.96 -15.08
CA LYS A 288 -10.38 34.15 -15.90
C LYS A 288 -11.31 35.29 -15.49
N ARG A 289 -10.79 36.52 -15.53
CA ARG A 289 -11.58 37.73 -15.20
C ARG A 289 -12.81 37.91 -16.11
N SER A 290 -12.72 37.49 -17.37
CA SER A 290 -13.84 37.49 -18.31
C SER A 290 -14.99 36.59 -17.83
N THR A 291 -14.68 35.41 -17.30
CA THR A 291 -15.67 34.45 -16.75
C THR A 291 -16.40 35.06 -15.55
N VAL A 292 -15.68 35.77 -14.67
CA VAL A 292 -16.28 36.49 -13.53
C VAL A 292 -17.19 37.64 -14.01
N THR A 293 -16.78 38.34 -15.08
CA THR A 293 -17.58 39.42 -15.68
C THR A 293 -18.90 38.85 -16.22
N ARG A 294 -18.84 37.76 -16.99
CA ARG A 294 -20.01 37.05 -17.51
C ARG A 294 -20.91 36.53 -16.38
N LEU A 295 -20.33 35.95 -15.33
CA LEU A 295 -21.08 35.48 -14.15
C LEU A 295 -21.93 36.61 -13.55
N ILE A 296 -21.36 37.81 -13.39
CA ILE A 296 -22.04 38.97 -12.83
C ILE A 296 -23.14 39.45 -13.79
N ASP A 297 -22.83 39.59 -15.08
CA ASP A 297 -23.73 40.14 -16.10
C ASP A 297 -24.94 39.22 -16.36
N GLU A 298 -24.71 37.91 -16.47
CA GLU A 298 -25.76 36.91 -16.72
C GLU A 298 -26.68 36.68 -15.51
N ASN A 299 -26.24 37.05 -14.30
CA ASN A 299 -26.97 36.81 -13.05
C ASN A 299 -27.35 38.11 -12.31
N LEU A 300 -27.43 39.24 -13.02
CA LEU A 300 -27.88 40.51 -12.44
C LEU A 300 -29.29 40.37 -11.85
N GLY A 301 -29.49 40.92 -10.65
CA GLY A 301 -30.76 40.87 -9.94
C GLY A 301 -31.00 39.59 -9.12
N THR A 302 -30.08 38.61 -9.17
CA THR A 302 -30.14 37.48 -8.24
C THR A 302 -29.72 37.90 -6.82
N PRO A 303 -30.28 37.30 -5.75
CA PRO A 303 -29.97 37.69 -4.37
C PRO A 303 -28.49 37.61 -3.99
N HIS A 304 -27.70 36.81 -4.72
CA HIS A 304 -26.28 36.61 -4.45
C HIS A 304 -25.36 37.57 -5.20
N ILE A 305 -25.85 38.32 -6.20
CA ILE A 305 -25.09 39.34 -6.93
C ILE A 305 -25.51 40.74 -6.44
N PRO A 306 -24.60 41.51 -5.83
CA PRO A 306 -24.91 42.85 -5.37
C PRO A 306 -25.14 43.82 -6.55
N VAL A 307 -26.13 44.70 -6.40
CA VAL A 307 -26.50 45.70 -7.42
C VAL A 307 -25.52 46.88 -7.43
N THR A 308 -24.80 47.12 -6.33
CA THR A 308 -23.84 48.23 -6.22
C THR A 308 -22.53 47.93 -6.95
N GLN A 309 -21.90 48.98 -7.49
CA GLN A 309 -20.61 48.86 -8.17
C GLN A 309 -19.53 48.32 -7.23
N GLU A 310 -19.48 48.82 -6.00
CA GLU A 310 -18.53 48.36 -4.97
C GLU A 310 -18.69 46.87 -4.66
N GLY A 311 -19.94 46.39 -4.62
CA GLY A 311 -20.23 44.98 -4.40
C GLY A 311 -19.76 44.10 -5.57
N ARG A 312 -19.93 44.57 -6.81
CA ARG A 312 -19.39 43.88 -7.99
C ARG A 312 -17.86 43.85 -7.96
N ASP A 313 -17.22 44.96 -7.61
CA ASP A 313 -15.76 45.04 -7.48
C ASP A 313 -15.21 44.13 -6.38
N ALA A 314 -15.98 43.88 -5.31
CA ALA A 314 -15.63 42.92 -4.27
C ALA A 314 -15.62 41.47 -4.78
N ILE A 315 -16.47 41.10 -5.75
CA ILE A 315 -16.48 39.74 -6.34
C ILE A 315 -15.18 39.47 -7.09
N TYR A 316 -14.64 40.44 -7.83
CA TYR A 316 -13.36 40.30 -8.54
C TYR A 316 -12.14 40.07 -7.62
N ARG A 317 -12.27 40.37 -6.32
CA ARG A 317 -11.20 40.22 -5.33
C ARG A 317 -11.32 38.93 -4.52
N LYS A 318 -12.39 38.16 -4.69
CA LYS A 318 -12.57 36.87 -4.01
C LYS A 318 -11.53 35.86 -4.51
N THR A 319 -11.24 34.88 -3.65
CA THR A 319 -10.42 33.75 -4.06
C THR A 319 -11.16 32.92 -5.12
N PRO A 320 -10.44 32.20 -6.02
CA PRO A 320 -11.07 31.37 -7.03
C PRO A 320 -12.07 30.35 -6.46
N ALA A 321 -11.77 29.74 -5.31
CA ALA A 321 -12.68 28.82 -4.63
C ALA A 321 -13.99 29.49 -4.18
N ALA A 322 -13.91 30.73 -3.66
CA ALA A 322 -15.10 31.49 -3.27
C ALA A 322 -15.92 31.99 -4.48
N ILE A 323 -15.27 32.19 -5.62
CA ILE A 323 -15.94 32.48 -6.89
C ILE A 323 -16.66 31.22 -7.39
N LEU A 324 -16.02 30.05 -7.33
CA LEU A 324 -16.63 28.78 -7.71
C LEU A 324 -17.84 28.41 -6.84
N ASP A 325 -17.75 28.60 -5.52
CA ASP A 325 -18.90 28.48 -4.60
C ASP A 325 -20.06 29.41 -5.00
N LEU A 326 -19.76 30.65 -5.38
CA LEU A 326 -20.77 31.59 -5.89
C LEU A 326 -21.40 31.07 -7.19
N MET A 327 -20.61 30.52 -8.11
CA MET A 327 -21.13 29.92 -9.35
C MET A 327 -22.06 28.73 -9.07
N PHE A 328 -21.74 27.89 -8.06
CA PHE A 328 -22.61 26.78 -7.63
C PHE A 328 -23.94 27.28 -7.05
N LYS A 329 -23.89 28.32 -6.21
CA LYS A 329 -25.10 28.94 -5.63
C LYS A 329 -26.01 29.53 -6.71
N LEU A 330 -25.42 30.13 -7.74
CA LEU A 330 -26.14 30.68 -8.89
C LEU A 330 -26.53 29.62 -9.93
N ARG A 331 -26.03 28.39 -9.80
CA ARG A 331 -26.18 27.29 -10.78
C ARG A 331 -25.70 27.67 -12.18
N ALA A 332 -24.64 28.47 -12.28
CA ALA A 332 -24.06 28.96 -13.53
C ALA A 332 -23.20 27.90 -14.24
N ARG A 333 -23.83 26.80 -14.68
CA ARG A 333 -23.16 25.60 -15.22
C ARG A 333 -22.40 25.86 -16.52
N ASP A 334 -22.87 26.80 -17.32
CA ASP A 334 -22.29 27.11 -18.63
C ASP A 334 -20.88 27.74 -18.51
N LEU A 335 -20.52 28.22 -17.32
CA LEU A 335 -19.24 28.86 -17.04
C LEU A 335 -18.19 27.89 -16.45
N TYR A 336 -18.52 26.62 -16.19
CA TYR A 336 -17.58 25.65 -15.61
C TYR A 336 -16.50 25.14 -16.58
N ALA A 337 -16.69 25.35 -17.87
CA ALA A 337 -15.78 24.83 -18.89
C ALA A 337 -14.56 25.74 -19.16
N GLU A 338 -14.55 26.97 -18.65
CA GLU A 338 -13.65 28.07 -19.08
C GLU A 338 -12.29 28.20 -18.36
#